data_AF-A0A5B1QQK0-F1
#
_entry.id   AF-A0A5B1QQK0-F1
#
_cell.length_a   1.000
_cell.length_b   1.000
_cell.length_c   1.000
_cell.angle_alpha   90.00
_cell.angle_beta   90.00
_cell.angle_gamma   90.00
#
_symmetry.space_group_name_H-M   'P 1'
#
loop_
_entity.id
_entity.type
_entity.pdbx_description
1 polymer ?
#
loop_
_entity_poly.entity_id
_entity_poly.type
_entity_poly.pdbx_seq_one_letter_code
_entity_poly.pdbx_strand_id
1 'polypeptide(L)'
;MSYHPHATIHDQQNSSSAQYTVTAAGQDNISSLASFQDSVERWRNVNYDDVVLPSRAQLYQEICEARLARDQGRISSIQYNDVLCNCMLMGHARLDRAVLGLRDLIRGDRGPELMKRNFDLTDKEVDESHKQALREIGMQMENERRNEQARHRRMITRGI
;
A
#
# COMPACT_ATOMS: atom_id res chain seq x y z
N MET A 1 13.40 34.52 47.37
CA MET A 1 11.99 34.97 47.42
C MET A 1 11.99 36.47 47.21
N SER A 2 11.46 36.96 46.09
CA SER A 2 11.19 38.39 45.89
C SER A 2 9.99 38.54 44.95
N TYR A 3 9.14 39.48 45.36
CA TYR A 3 7.76 39.72 44.99
C TYR A 3 7.55 40.24 43.56
N HIS A 4 6.40 39.91 42.99
CA HIS A 4 5.74 40.64 41.90
C HIS A 4 5.01 41.87 42.46
N PRO A 5 4.89 42.95 41.66
CA PRO A 5 3.72 43.81 41.73
C PRO A 5 2.95 43.84 40.39
N HIS A 6 1.63 43.91 40.55
CA HIS A 6 0.58 43.88 39.54
C HIS A 6 0.49 45.18 38.73
N ALA A 7 0.00 45.07 37.49
CA ALA A 7 -0.71 46.16 36.82
C ALA A 7 -2.09 45.65 36.37
N THR A 8 -3.11 46.18 37.03
CA THR A 8 -4.53 46.07 36.70
C THR A 8 -4.90 47.29 35.86
N ILE A 9 -5.52 47.11 34.69
CA ILE A 9 -6.40 48.14 34.11
C ILE A 9 -7.71 47.46 33.75
N HIS A 10 -8.71 47.77 34.57
CA HIS A 10 -10.12 47.69 34.27
C HIS A 10 -10.50 48.90 33.41
N ASP A 11 -11.25 48.66 32.34
CA ASP A 11 -12.44 49.43 31.95
C ASP A 11 -13.21 48.52 30.97
N GLN A 12 -14.29 47.86 31.41
CA GLN A 12 -15.63 48.36 31.68
C GLN A 12 -16.52 48.40 30.42
N GLN A 13 -17.28 47.30 30.31
CA GLN A 13 -18.70 47.20 29.92
C GLN A 13 -19.19 47.92 28.65
N ASN A 14 -19.69 47.13 27.71
CA ASN A 14 -21.14 47.11 27.50
C ASN A 14 -21.63 45.76 26.99
N SER A 15 -22.57 45.20 27.74
CA SER A 15 -23.36 44.03 27.40
C SER A 15 -24.33 44.37 26.26
N SER A 16 -24.50 43.46 25.30
CA SER A 16 -25.80 43.29 24.67
C SER A 16 -26.09 41.81 24.47
N SER A 17 -27.12 41.36 25.16
CA SER A 17 -27.80 40.09 25.01
C SER A 17 -28.31 39.95 23.57
N ALA A 18 -27.88 38.88 22.89
CA ALA A 18 -28.61 38.31 21.78
C ALA A 18 -28.66 36.81 22.00
N GLN A 19 -29.83 36.34 22.43
CA GLN A 19 -30.21 34.94 22.36
C GLN A 19 -30.16 34.51 20.89
N TYR A 20 -29.28 33.57 20.55
CA TYR A 20 -29.43 32.79 19.32
C TYR A 20 -29.12 31.32 19.63
N THR A 21 -30.21 30.58 19.75
CA THR A 21 -30.44 29.22 19.25
C THR A 21 -29.22 28.37 18.90
N VAL A 22 -29.14 27.23 19.59
CA VAL A 22 -28.43 26.03 19.15
C VAL A 22 -28.83 25.71 17.70
N THR A 23 -27.86 25.63 16.80
CA THR A 23 -28.00 24.83 15.57
C THR A 23 -26.69 24.11 15.33
N ALA A 24 -26.73 22.79 15.58
CA ALA A 24 -25.67 21.88 15.21
C ALA A 24 -25.47 21.94 13.68
N ALA A 25 -24.27 22.30 13.24
CA ALA A 25 -23.82 22.11 11.87
C ALA A 25 -22.65 21.12 11.88
N GLY A 26 -22.93 19.90 12.35
CA GLY A 26 -22.15 18.73 11.96
C GLY A 26 -22.62 18.27 10.59
N GLN A 27 -22.13 18.92 9.52
CA GLN A 27 -22.57 18.59 8.15
C GLN A 27 -21.45 18.54 7.10
N ASP A 28 -20.17 18.64 7.49
CA ASP A 28 -19.05 18.47 6.55
C ASP A 28 -18.53 17.03 6.44
N ASN A 29 -18.87 16.15 7.39
CA ASN A 29 -18.39 14.76 7.41
C ASN A 29 -19.25 13.79 6.60
N ILE A 30 -20.55 14.06 6.40
CA ILE A 30 -21.47 13.12 5.73
C ILE A 30 -21.31 13.20 4.22
N SER A 31 -21.08 14.39 3.67
CA SER A 31 -20.81 14.60 2.24
C SER A 31 -19.47 13.98 1.82
N SER A 32 -18.44 14.08 2.67
CA SER A 32 -17.16 13.43 2.43
C SER A 32 -17.29 11.90 2.46
N LEU A 33 -17.99 11.33 3.45
CA LEU A 33 -18.17 9.88 3.55
C LEU A 33 -18.99 9.30 2.40
N ALA A 34 -20.04 10.01 1.96
CA ALA A 34 -20.83 9.63 0.80
C ALA A 34 -20.01 9.69 -0.49
N SER A 35 -19.20 10.73 -0.69
CA SER A 35 -18.25 10.83 -1.81
C SER A 35 -17.20 9.70 -1.79
N PHE A 36 -16.75 9.30 -0.60
CA PHE A 36 -15.85 8.16 -0.43
C PHE A 36 -16.54 6.83 -0.80
N GLN A 37 -17.77 6.59 -0.35
CA GLN A 37 -18.52 5.37 -0.68
C GLN A 37 -18.82 5.27 -2.18
N ASP A 38 -19.26 6.37 -2.80
CA ASP A 38 -19.60 6.42 -4.22
C ASP A 38 -18.35 6.21 -5.10
N SER A 39 -17.21 6.74 -4.65
CA SER A 39 -15.91 6.40 -5.24
C SER A 39 -15.62 4.91 -5.10
N VAL A 40 -15.63 4.36 -3.87
CA VAL A 40 -15.33 2.95 -3.60
C VAL A 40 -16.22 1.97 -4.38
N GLU A 41 -17.51 2.27 -4.56
CA GLU A 41 -18.43 1.43 -5.34
C GLU A 41 -18.19 1.52 -6.85
N ARG A 42 -17.91 2.71 -7.38
CA ARG A 42 -17.53 2.89 -8.80
C ARG A 42 -16.31 2.05 -9.17
N TRP A 43 -15.39 1.86 -8.23
CA TRP A 43 -14.12 1.17 -8.44
C TRP A 43 -14.21 -0.35 -8.35
N ARG A 44 -15.22 -0.93 -7.68
CA ARG A 44 -15.38 -2.40 -7.59
C ARG A 44 -15.75 -3.07 -8.90
N ASN A 45 -16.32 -2.32 -9.85
CA ASN A 45 -16.84 -2.86 -11.11
C ASN A 45 -15.93 -2.63 -12.32
N VAL A 46 -14.75 -2.02 -12.15
CA VAL A 46 -13.82 -1.79 -13.26
C VAL A 46 -13.04 -3.07 -13.53
N ASN A 47 -13.29 -3.70 -14.67
CA ASN A 47 -12.47 -4.80 -15.14
C ASN A 47 -11.12 -4.25 -15.61
N TYR A 48 -10.06 -4.54 -14.86
CA TYR A 48 -8.71 -4.09 -15.18
C TYR A 48 -7.95 -5.05 -16.08
N ASP A 49 -8.53 -6.18 -16.52
CA ASP A 49 -7.81 -7.21 -17.27
C ASP A 49 -7.23 -6.71 -18.60
N ASP A 50 -7.89 -5.75 -19.26
CA ASP A 50 -7.46 -5.22 -20.57
C ASP A 50 -6.79 -3.83 -20.49
N VAL A 51 -6.69 -3.23 -19.30
CA VAL A 51 -6.18 -1.86 -19.13
C VAL A 51 -4.67 -1.86 -18.91
N VAL A 52 -3.96 -0.94 -19.57
CA VAL A 52 -2.54 -0.67 -19.25
C VAL A 52 -2.48 0.02 -17.89
N LEU A 53 -1.98 -0.68 -16.88
CA LEU A 53 -1.89 -0.16 -15.52
C LEU A 53 -0.62 0.69 -15.38
N PRO A 54 -0.65 1.78 -14.59
CA PRO A 54 0.54 2.57 -14.29
C PRO A 54 1.62 1.69 -13.66
N SER A 55 2.89 1.96 -13.97
CA SER A 55 4.01 1.24 -13.36
C SER A 55 4.09 1.47 -11.85
N ARG A 56 4.75 0.56 -11.13
CA ARG A 56 4.99 0.74 -9.68
C ARG A 56 5.72 2.06 -9.38
N ALA A 57 6.68 2.44 -10.23
CA ALA A 57 7.43 3.69 -10.09
C ALA A 57 6.53 4.92 -10.29
N GLN A 58 5.63 4.88 -11.28
CA GLN A 58 4.66 5.94 -11.52
C GLN A 58 3.70 6.12 -10.34
N LEU A 59 3.19 5.02 -9.77
CA LEU A 59 2.32 5.10 -8.58
C LEU A 59 3.05 5.73 -7.38
N TYR A 60 4.31 5.36 -7.14
CA TYR A 60 5.10 6.00 -6.08
C TYR A 60 5.37 7.47 -6.34
N GLN A 61 5.68 7.83 -7.59
CA GLN A 61 5.89 9.21 -7.98
C GLN A 61 4.64 10.04 -7.71
N GLU A 62 3.47 9.56 -8.11
CA GLU A 62 2.19 10.23 -7.92
C GLU A 62 1.87 10.45 -6.43
N ILE A 63 2.11 9.45 -5.58
CA ILE A 63 1.95 9.58 -4.12
C ILE A 63 2.91 10.64 -3.55
N CYS A 64 4.16 10.64 -3.98
CA CYS A 64 5.17 11.61 -3.53
C CYS A 64 4.82 13.04 -3.95
N GLU A 65 4.39 13.23 -5.20
CA GLU A 65 3.98 14.52 -5.74
C GLU A 65 2.72 15.05 -5.05
N ALA A 66 1.72 14.18 -4.82
CA ALA A 66 0.51 14.54 -4.10
C ALA A 66 0.81 14.93 -2.65
N ARG A 67 1.73 14.21 -1.99
CA ARG A 67 2.18 14.55 -0.64
C ARG A 67 2.83 15.93 -0.61
N LEU A 68 3.75 16.19 -1.54
CA LEU A 68 4.42 17.49 -1.64
C LEU A 68 3.42 18.63 -1.91
N ALA A 69 2.46 18.40 -2.82
CA ALA A 69 1.42 19.37 -3.12
C ALA A 69 0.55 19.67 -1.89
N ARG A 70 0.24 18.65 -1.08
CA ARG A 70 -0.49 18.82 0.19
C ARG A 70 0.31 19.62 1.20
N ASP A 71 1.59 19.29 1.38
CA ASP A 71 2.48 19.97 2.32
C ASP A 71 2.66 21.46 1.96
N GLN A 72 2.56 21.78 0.67
CA GLN A 72 2.58 23.15 0.15
C GLN A 72 1.21 23.85 0.17
N GLY A 73 0.15 23.18 0.64
CA GLY A 73 -1.22 23.71 0.67
C GLY A 73 -1.87 23.87 -0.71
N ARG A 74 -1.31 23.25 -1.76
CA ARG A 74 -1.85 23.33 -3.14
C ARG A 74 -3.07 22.44 -3.34
N ILE A 75 -3.17 21.36 -2.58
CA ILE A 75 -4.33 20.45 -2.59
C ILE A 75 -4.89 20.27 -1.19
N SER A 76 -6.20 20.03 -1.11
CA SER A 76 -6.86 19.75 0.17
C SER A 76 -6.56 18.34 0.66
N SER A 77 -6.83 18.08 1.95
CA SER A 77 -6.72 16.73 2.51
C SER A 77 -7.66 15.73 1.82
N ILE A 78 -8.82 16.17 1.34
CA ILE A 78 -9.78 15.30 0.62
C ILE A 78 -9.18 14.90 -0.74
N GLN A 79 -8.70 15.87 -1.51
CA GLN A 79 -8.05 15.61 -2.80
C GLN A 79 -6.82 14.70 -2.67
N TYR A 80 -6.02 14.89 -1.61
CA TYR A 80 -4.89 14.01 -1.33
C TYR A 80 -5.34 12.57 -1.06
N ASN A 81 -6.40 12.39 -0.26
CA ASN A 81 -6.94 11.06 0.00
C ASN A 81 -7.50 10.41 -1.27
N ASP A 82 -8.13 11.16 -2.16
CA ASP A 82 -8.61 10.63 -3.45
C ASP A 82 -7.46 10.08 -4.30
N VAL A 83 -6.33 10.81 -4.36
CA VAL A 83 -5.11 10.33 -5.04
C VAL A 83 -4.58 9.05 -4.39
N LEU A 84 -4.52 9.00 -3.05
CA LEU A 84 -4.09 7.80 -2.34
C LEU A 84 -4.99 6.59 -2.65
N CYS A 85 -6.31 6.77 -2.59
CA CYS A 85 -7.27 5.71 -2.88
C CYS A 85 -7.10 5.20 -4.32
N ASN A 86 -6.96 6.10 -5.30
CA ASN A 86 -6.72 5.72 -6.69
C ASN A 86 -5.40 4.94 -6.85
N CYS A 87 -4.31 5.41 -6.23
CA CYS A 87 -3.02 4.73 -6.28
C CYS A 87 -3.09 3.33 -5.67
N MET A 88 -3.77 3.18 -4.52
CA MET A 88 -3.97 1.89 -3.87
C MET A 88 -4.79 0.93 -4.74
N LEU A 89 -5.85 1.42 -5.37
CA LEU A 89 -6.69 0.64 -6.27
C LEU A 89 -5.89 0.12 -7.47
N MET A 90 -5.12 0.99 -8.13
CA MET A 90 -4.26 0.59 -9.24
C MET A 90 -3.19 -0.41 -8.78
N GLY A 91 -2.64 -0.22 -7.58
CA GLY A 91 -1.74 -1.17 -6.95
C GLY A 91 -2.38 -2.54 -6.74
N HIS A 92 -3.63 -2.59 -6.25
CA HIS A 92 -4.40 -3.82 -6.10
C HIS A 92 -4.66 -4.52 -7.43
N ALA A 93 -5.13 -3.80 -8.45
CA ALA A 93 -5.36 -4.36 -9.79
C ALA A 93 -4.09 -4.99 -10.37
N ARG A 94 -2.92 -4.38 -10.13
CA ARG A 94 -1.63 -4.94 -10.53
C ARG A 94 -1.30 -6.23 -9.79
N LEU A 95 -1.54 -6.27 -8.47
CA LEU A 95 -1.31 -7.47 -7.67
C LEU A 95 -2.22 -8.62 -8.12
N ASP A 96 -3.49 -8.35 -8.40
CA ASP A 96 -4.43 -9.37 -8.88
C ASP A 96 -3.99 -9.93 -10.24
N ARG A 97 -3.62 -9.06 -11.18
CA ARG A 97 -3.07 -9.47 -12.49
C ARG A 97 -1.77 -10.26 -12.35
N ALA A 98 -0.90 -9.87 -11.42
CA ALA A 98 0.33 -10.56 -11.11
C ALA A 98 0.07 -11.97 -10.54
N VAL A 99 -0.89 -12.11 -9.61
CA VAL A 99 -1.31 -13.40 -9.06
C VAL A 99 -1.90 -14.31 -10.13
N LEU A 100 -2.75 -13.77 -11.02
CA LEU A 100 -3.29 -14.53 -12.15
C LEU A 100 -2.18 -14.98 -13.10
N GLY A 101 -1.27 -14.09 -13.48
CA GLY A 101 -0.11 -14.43 -14.33
C GLY A 101 0.77 -15.52 -13.71
N LEU A 102 0.96 -15.50 -12.38
CA LEU A 102 1.70 -16.55 -11.68
C LEU A 102 0.96 -17.90 -11.71
N ARG A 103 -0.37 -17.90 -11.54
CA ARG A 103 -1.18 -19.14 -11.63
C ARG A 103 -1.11 -19.74 -13.03
N ASP A 104 -1.20 -18.91 -14.07
CA ASP A 104 -1.10 -19.34 -15.45
C ASP A 104 0.30 -19.91 -15.77
N LEU A 105 1.36 -19.28 -15.22
CA LEU A 105 2.73 -19.79 -15.33
C LEU A 105 2.87 -21.17 -14.69
N ILE A 106 2.32 -21.38 -13.48
CA ILE A 106 2.34 -22.68 -12.79
C ILE A 106 1.62 -23.76 -13.61
N ARG A 107 0.54 -23.40 -14.31
CA ARG A 107 -0.20 -24.33 -15.19
C ARG A 107 0.52 -24.63 -16.51
N GLY A 108 1.53 -23.83 -16.87
CA GLY A 108 2.22 -23.92 -18.15
C GLY A 108 1.45 -23.29 -19.32
N ASP A 109 0.38 -22.55 -19.03
CA ASP A 109 -0.53 -21.98 -20.03
C ASP A 109 0.05 -20.70 -20.66
N ARG A 110 0.92 -19.97 -19.94
CA ARG A 110 1.51 -18.71 -20.42
C ARG A 110 2.99 -18.58 -20.08
N GLY A 111 3.74 -18.01 -21.02
CA GLY A 111 5.19 -17.88 -20.96
C GLY A 111 5.71 -16.79 -20.01
N PRO A 112 7.03 -16.81 -19.70
CA PRO A 112 7.69 -15.89 -18.76
C PRO A 112 7.60 -14.41 -19.14
N GLU A 113 7.31 -14.10 -20.40
CA GLU A 113 7.10 -12.74 -20.90
C GLU A 113 5.88 -12.06 -20.28
N LEU A 114 4.82 -12.83 -20.02
CA LEU A 114 3.59 -12.31 -19.42
C LEU A 114 3.80 -12.00 -17.93
N MET A 115 4.62 -12.81 -17.25
CA MET A 115 5.05 -12.53 -15.88
C MET A 115 5.89 -11.25 -15.82
N LYS A 116 6.86 -11.08 -16.72
CA LYS A 116 7.66 -9.84 -16.81
C LYS A 116 6.78 -8.60 -16.92
N ARG A 117 5.83 -8.63 -17.86
CA ARG A 117 4.87 -7.53 -18.08
C ARG A 117 3.99 -7.28 -16.86
N ASN A 118 3.44 -8.32 -16.24
CA ASN A 118 2.48 -8.15 -15.14
C ASN A 118 3.11 -7.64 -13.84
N PHE A 119 4.39 -7.94 -13.62
CA PHE A 119 5.12 -7.53 -12.42
C PHE A 119 6.02 -6.31 -12.65
N ASP A 120 6.03 -5.72 -13.85
CA ASP A 120 7.03 -4.74 -14.32
C ASP A 120 8.48 -5.20 -14.06
N LEU A 121 8.75 -6.50 -14.17
CA LEU A 121 10.09 -7.02 -13.92
C LEU A 121 10.96 -6.79 -15.15
N THR A 122 12.15 -6.26 -14.90
CA THR A 122 13.22 -6.25 -15.88
C THR A 122 13.76 -7.67 -16.09
N ASP A 123 14.36 -7.92 -17.26
CA ASP A 123 15.01 -9.20 -17.54
C ASP A 123 16.05 -9.58 -16.48
N LYS A 124 16.78 -8.57 -15.97
CA LYS A 124 17.76 -8.73 -14.90
C LYS A 124 17.12 -9.20 -13.59
N GLU A 125 15.99 -8.64 -13.21
CA GLU A 125 15.29 -9.03 -11.97
C GLU A 125 14.72 -10.46 -12.07
N VAL A 126 14.20 -10.83 -13.23
CA VAL A 126 13.75 -12.21 -13.48
C VAL A 126 14.93 -13.19 -13.41
N ASP A 127 16.04 -12.86 -14.05
CA ASP A 127 17.25 -13.71 -14.04
C ASP A 127 17.85 -13.84 -12.63
N GLU A 128 17.95 -12.76 -11.87
CA GLU A 128 18.43 -12.81 -10.48
C GLU A 128 17.50 -13.62 -9.57
N SER A 129 16.18 -13.45 -9.72
CA SER A 129 15.18 -14.27 -9.01
C SER A 129 15.34 -15.75 -9.34
N HIS A 130 15.51 -16.09 -10.62
CA HIS A 130 15.72 -17.46 -11.06
C HIS A 130 17.02 -18.07 -10.48
N LYS A 131 18.13 -17.32 -10.54
CA LYS A 131 19.40 -17.73 -9.93
C LYS A 131 19.26 -17.92 -8.42
N GLN A 132 18.52 -17.06 -7.74
CA GLN A 132 18.26 -17.20 -6.31
C GLN A 132 17.47 -18.48 -6.01
N ALA A 133 16.39 -18.73 -6.75
CA ALA A 133 15.60 -19.95 -6.60
C ALA A 133 16.45 -21.22 -6.79
N LEU A 134 17.31 -21.25 -7.82
CA LEU A 134 18.23 -22.37 -8.04
C LEU A 134 19.23 -22.56 -6.89
N ARG A 135 19.74 -21.47 -6.31
CA ARG A 135 20.62 -21.53 -5.13
C ARG A 135 19.90 -22.11 -3.92
N GLU A 136 18.65 -21.70 -3.67
CA GLU A 136 17.84 -22.20 -2.57
C GLU A 136 17.52 -23.69 -2.73
N ILE A 137 17.11 -24.12 -3.92
CA ILE A 137 16.86 -25.54 -4.24
C ILE A 137 18.15 -26.35 -4.03
N GLY A 138 19.28 -25.88 -4.55
CA GLY A 138 20.57 -26.56 -4.38
C GLY A 138 20.95 -26.72 -2.91
N MET A 139 20.70 -25.69 -2.09
CA MET A 139 20.94 -25.74 -0.65
C MET A 139 20.01 -26.73 0.06
N GLN A 140 18.73 -26.77 -0.30
CA GLN A 140 17.77 -27.74 0.25
C GLN A 140 18.18 -29.18 -0.08
N MET A 141 18.47 -29.48 -1.34
CA MET A 141 18.88 -30.83 -1.76
C MET A 141 20.17 -31.28 -1.06
N GLU A 142 21.15 -30.39 -0.90
CA GLU A 142 22.38 -30.72 -0.18
C GLU A 142 22.12 -30.96 1.32
N ASN A 143 21.21 -30.19 1.94
CA ASN A 143 20.81 -30.42 3.32
C ASN A 143 20.06 -31.74 3.50
N GLU A 144 19.17 -32.10 2.58
CA GLU A 144 18.49 -33.40 2.55
C GLU A 144 19.51 -34.54 2.45
N ARG A 145 20.46 -34.44 1.51
CA ARG A 145 21.55 -35.41 1.35
C ARG A 145 22.37 -35.60 2.62
N ARG A 146 22.70 -34.51 3.32
CA ARG A 146 23.41 -34.57 4.62
C ARG A 146 22.56 -35.21 5.71
N ASN A 147 21.27 -34.91 5.74
CA ASN A 147 20.33 -35.47 6.71
C ASN A 147 20.18 -36.99 6.50
N GLU A 148 20.07 -37.44 5.25
CA GLU A 148 20.07 -38.87 4.90
C GLU A 148 21.36 -39.57 5.30
N GLN A 149 22.53 -38.98 5.01
CA GLN A 149 23.81 -39.52 5.48
C GLN A 149 23.89 -39.61 7.01
N ALA A 150 23.38 -38.60 7.73
CA ALA A 150 23.32 -38.63 9.18
C ALA A 150 22.39 -39.74 9.70
N ARG A 151 21.23 -39.96 9.06
CA ARG A 151 20.31 -41.06 9.38
C ARG A 151 20.98 -42.42 9.16
N HIS A 152 21.64 -42.63 8.03
CA HIS A 152 22.37 -43.88 7.74
C HIS A 152 23.47 -44.14 8.78
N ARG A 153 24.26 -43.12 9.14
CA ARG A 153 25.29 -43.27 10.18
C ARG A 153 24.69 -43.65 11.53
N ARG A 154 23.59 -43.00 11.94
CA ARG A 154 22.89 -43.32 13.20
C ARG A 154 22.36 -44.75 13.21
N MET A 155 21.80 -45.22 12.09
CA MET A 155 21.30 -46.58 11.94
C MET A 155 22.42 -47.61 12.11
N ILE A 156 23.59 -47.37 11.50
CA ILE A 156 24.78 -48.24 11.65
C ILE A 156 25.29 -48.25 13.10
N THR A 157 25.37 -47.08 13.76
CA THR A 157 25.90 -46.99 15.13
C THR A 157 24.97 -47.54 16.21
N ARG A 158 23.65 -47.67 15.94
CA ARG A 158 22.71 -48.21 16.92
C ARG A 158 22.59 -49.73 16.87
N GLY A 159 23.18 -50.37 15.88
CA GLY A 159 22.99 -51.80 15.60
C GLY A 159 21.56 -52.06 15.13
N ILE A 160 21.42 -52.83 14.06
CA ILE A 160 20.19 -53.60 13.82
C ILE A 160 20.34 -54.90 14.60
#